data_AF-A0A4U9TTH4-F1
#
_entry.id   AF-A0A4U9TTH4-F1
#
_cell.length_a   1.000
_cell.length_b   1.000
_cell.length_c   1.000
_cell.angle_alpha   90.00
_cell.angle_beta   90.00
_cell.angle_gamma   90.00
#
_symmetry.space_group_name_H-M   'P 1'
#
loop_
_entity.id
_entity.type
_entity.pdbx_description
1 polymer ?
#
loop_
_entity_poly.entity_id
_entity_poly.type
_entity_poly.pdbx_seq_one_letter_code
_entity_poly.pdbx_strand_id
1 'polypeptide(L)'
;MIWINARLEGNAWAANDLDLSMQNITFQQGDWSSQDGAINFTADDLINGNFHLIDPIMDMQLSPAGIAIGQFSTRWEGGLLRTTGNWLRANKRLQLDEVAVSALEYTLPSNWRELWLQPLPSWLAEVYVAKMNTNRNLIIDINPDFPFQLTSLDGNGSNLLLASDHQWGIWSGSLKLNAGGATFNKIDVRRPSLALDADAQQINVTELSAFMPDGLLDAKANVSQLPGKPFTLSLNGRSVPVNTLQQWGWQHVPLEGDGNLQLQLKGLLNSDGPFKASLRGQLQATSKDGQTLEQQVP
;
A
#
# COMPACT_ATOMS: atom_id res chain seq x y z
N MET A 1 -34.24 -14.77 0.63
CA MET A 1 -34.66 -13.39 0.30
C MET A 1 -34.12 -13.07 -1.09
N ILE A 2 -34.92 -12.47 -1.96
CA ILE A 2 -34.53 -12.11 -3.33
C ILE A 2 -35.01 -10.68 -3.59
N TRP A 3 -34.13 -9.83 -4.12
CA TRP A 3 -34.41 -8.48 -4.62
C TRP A 3 -33.98 -8.45 -6.08
N ILE A 4 -34.77 -7.80 -6.93
CA ILE A 4 -34.52 -7.69 -8.37
C ILE A 4 -34.73 -6.24 -8.77
N ASN A 5 -33.76 -5.64 -9.46
CA ASN A 5 -33.76 -4.24 -9.90
C ASN A 5 -34.14 -3.27 -8.76
N ALA A 6 -33.65 -3.55 -7.55
CA ALA A 6 -33.98 -2.76 -6.38
C ALA A 6 -33.17 -1.46 -6.36
N ARG A 7 -33.80 -0.40 -5.85
CA ARG A 7 -33.12 0.88 -5.57
C ARG A 7 -33.28 1.17 -4.09
N LEU A 8 -32.15 1.28 -3.41
CA LEU A 8 -32.08 1.50 -1.98
C LEU A 8 -31.21 2.73 -1.74
N GLU A 9 -31.67 3.65 -0.90
CA GLU A 9 -30.91 4.86 -0.56
C GLU A 9 -31.09 5.21 0.91
N GLY A 10 -30.09 5.90 1.44
CA GLY A 10 -30.13 6.49 2.77
C GLY A 10 -29.06 7.56 2.92
N ASN A 11 -28.79 7.96 4.17
CA ASN A 11 -27.81 9.00 4.42
C ASN A 11 -26.40 8.52 4.04
N ALA A 12 -25.83 9.11 2.99
CA ALA A 12 -24.51 8.81 2.44
C ALA A 12 -24.32 7.39 1.90
N TRP A 13 -25.39 6.65 1.58
CA TRP A 13 -25.29 5.37 0.90
C TRP A 13 -26.42 5.17 -0.11
N ALA A 14 -26.13 4.45 -1.18
CA ALA A 14 -27.10 4.06 -2.20
C ALA A 14 -26.68 2.75 -2.88
N ALA A 15 -27.65 2.01 -3.38
CA ALA A 15 -27.45 0.87 -4.27
C ALA A 15 -28.51 0.94 -5.37
N ASN A 16 -28.06 1.03 -6.62
CA ASN A 16 -28.92 1.19 -7.79
C ASN A 16 -28.93 -0.09 -8.63
N ASP A 17 -30.13 -0.43 -9.10
CA ASP A 17 -30.40 -1.57 -9.95
C ASP A 17 -29.80 -2.88 -9.37
N LEU A 18 -30.03 -3.04 -8.07
CA LEU A 18 -29.53 -4.13 -7.23
C LEU A 18 -30.32 -5.42 -7.46
N ASP A 19 -29.61 -6.46 -7.88
CA ASP A 19 -30.05 -7.85 -7.80
C ASP A 19 -29.32 -8.53 -6.65
N LEU A 20 -30.09 -8.97 -5.65
CA LEU A 20 -29.56 -9.61 -4.43
C LEU A 20 -30.33 -10.90 -4.16
N SER A 21 -29.61 -12.00 -4.06
CA SER A 21 -30.15 -13.29 -3.61
C SER A 21 -29.42 -13.73 -2.35
N MET A 22 -30.20 -14.02 -1.30
CA MET A 22 -29.69 -14.53 -0.02
C MET A 22 -30.47 -15.79 0.37
N GLN A 23 -29.78 -16.89 0.65
CA GLN A 23 -30.38 -18.19 0.96
C GLN A 23 -29.72 -18.81 2.18
N ASN A 24 -30.51 -19.44 3.05
CA ASN A 24 -30.06 -20.19 4.23
C ASN A 24 -29.17 -19.39 5.22
N ILE A 25 -29.44 -18.09 5.39
CA ILE A 25 -28.73 -17.21 6.33
C ILE A 25 -29.69 -16.77 7.43
N THR A 26 -29.26 -16.91 8.67
CA THR A 26 -29.96 -16.37 9.85
C THR A 26 -29.12 -15.27 10.48
N PHE A 27 -29.72 -14.12 10.78
CA PHE A 27 -29.06 -13.04 11.51
C PHE A 27 -29.57 -12.99 12.95
N GLN A 28 -28.66 -13.02 13.92
CA GLN A 28 -29.01 -12.97 15.34
C GLN A 28 -27.93 -12.22 16.13
N GLN A 29 -28.34 -11.26 16.96
CA GLN A 29 -27.46 -10.51 17.86
C GLN A 29 -26.24 -9.84 17.18
N GLY A 30 -26.41 -9.38 15.93
CA GLY A 30 -25.34 -8.71 15.19
C GLY A 30 -24.32 -9.65 14.52
N ASP A 31 -24.54 -10.96 14.55
CA ASP A 31 -23.78 -11.96 13.79
C ASP A 31 -24.72 -12.75 12.87
N TRP A 32 -24.12 -13.46 11.92
CA TRP A 32 -24.83 -14.35 11.01
C TRP A 32 -24.51 -15.83 11.33
N SER A 33 -25.46 -16.72 11.11
CA SER A 33 -25.25 -18.17 11.18
C SER A 33 -25.82 -18.84 9.95
N SER A 34 -25.10 -19.86 9.48
CA SER A 34 -25.38 -20.54 8.22
C SER A 34 -24.61 -21.86 8.17
N GLN A 35 -25.24 -22.92 7.64
CA GLN A 35 -24.57 -24.19 7.33
C GLN A 35 -24.11 -24.25 5.87
N ASP A 36 -24.91 -23.68 4.96
CA ASP A 36 -24.78 -23.80 3.50
C ASP A 36 -25.36 -22.57 2.75
N GLY A 37 -25.22 -21.41 3.37
CA GLY A 37 -25.82 -20.16 2.90
C GLY A 37 -25.12 -19.60 1.68
N ALA A 38 -25.87 -18.82 0.91
CA ALA A 38 -25.38 -18.21 -0.32
C ALA A 38 -25.81 -16.74 -0.40
N ILE A 39 -24.89 -15.88 -0.82
CA ILE A 39 -25.15 -14.49 -1.19
C ILE A 39 -24.64 -14.28 -2.62
N ASN A 40 -25.54 -13.86 -3.50
CA ASN A 40 -25.21 -13.37 -4.82
C ASN A 40 -25.67 -11.92 -4.94
N PHE A 41 -24.80 -11.06 -5.45
CA PHE A 41 -25.00 -9.63 -5.48
C PHE A 41 -24.48 -9.06 -6.79
N THR A 42 -25.31 -8.28 -7.49
CA THR A 42 -24.91 -7.41 -8.59
C THR A 42 -25.65 -6.08 -8.50
N ALA A 43 -25.02 -4.99 -8.91
CA ALA A 43 -25.63 -3.67 -8.99
C ALA A 43 -24.98 -2.86 -10.12
N ASP A 44 -25.63 -1.79 -10.58
CA ASP A 44 -25.02 -0.81 -11.49
C ASP A 44 -24.04 0.08 -10.72
N ASP A 45 -24.45 0.56 -9.55
CA ASP A 45 -23.58 1.26 -8.62
C ASP A 45 -23.92 1.01 -7.16
N LEU A 46 -22.88 1.06 -6.32
CA LEU A 46 -22.97 1.06 -4.87
C LEU A 46 -22.15 2.22 -4.32
N ILE A 47 -22.81 3.08 -3.55
CA ILE A 47 -22.23 4.25 -2.91
C ILE A 47 -22.25 4.04 -1.39
N ASN A 48 -21.12 4.30 -0.73
CA ASN A 48 -21.00 4.34 0.72
C ASN A 48 -19.96 5.39 1.14
N GLY A 49 -20.43 6.57 1.56
CA GLY A 49 -19.61 7.73 1.82
C GLY A 49 -18.85 8.15 0.56
N ASN A 50 -17.52 8.10 0.62
CA ASN A 50 -16.64 8.42 -0.52
C ASN A 50 -16.35 7.21 -1.41
N PHE A 51 -16.80 6.01 -1.03
CA PHE A 51 -16.61 4.82 -1.85
C PHE A 51 -17.74 4.72 -2.86
N HIS A 52 -17.37 4.70 -4.13
CA HIS A 52 -18.30 4.47 -5.24
C HIS A 52 -17.79 3.30 -6.07
N LEU A 53 -18.52 2.20 -6.00
CA LEU A 53 -18.26 0.97 -6.74
C LEU A 53 -19.21 0.92 -7.93
N ILE A 54 -18.67 0.67 -9.13
CA ILE A 54 -19.42 0.58 -10.37
C ILE A 54 -19.40 -0.88 -10.84
N ASP A 55 -20.55 -1.36 -11.31
CA ASP A 55 -20.80 -2.74 -11.72
C ASP A 55 -20.26 -3.78 -10.72
N PRO A 56 -20.47 -3.65 -9.40
CA PRO A 56 -19.94 -4.63 -8.47
C PRO A 56 -20.68 -5.97 -8.62
N ILE A 57 -19.92 -7.06 -8.70
CA ILE A 57 -20.39 -8.44 -8.79
C ILE A 57 -19.76 -9.22 -7.64
N MET A 58 -20.58 -9.97 -6.91
CA MET A 58 -20.11 -10.77 -5.77
C MET A 58 -20.88 -12.09 -5.67
N ASP A 59 -20.15 -13.18 -5.48
CA ASP A 59 -20.69 -14.51 -5.12
C ASP A 59 -19.98 -15.01 -3.87
N MET A 60 -20.77 -15.39 -2.86
CA MET A 60 -20.28 -15.84 -1.57
C MET A 60 -21.06 -17.02 -1.03
N GLN A 61 -20.35 -17.93 -0.38
CA GLN A 61 -20.92 -19.05 0.38
C GLN A 61 -20.58 -18.93 1.86
N LEU A 62 -21.56 -19.10 2.73
CA LEU A 62 -21.46 -18.89 4.16
C LEU A 62 -21.61 -20.22 4.90
N SER A 63 -20.66 -20.54 5.76
CA SER A 63 -20.65 -21.74 6.58
C SER A 63 -20.20 -21.40 8.02
N PRO A 64 -20.22 -22.36 8.96
CA PRO A 64 -19.69 -22.11 10.30
C PRO A 64 -18.20 -21.71 10.29
N ALA A 65 -17.44 -22.13 9.29
CA ALA A 65 -16.02 -21.81 9.13
C ALA A 65 -15.76 -20.35 8.69
N GLY A 66 -16.73 -19.70 8.05
CA GLY A 66 -16.59 -18.36 7.49
C GLY A 66 -17.27 -18.20 6.13
N ILE A 67 -16.74 -17.28 5.33
CA ILE A 67 -17.29 -16.89 4.03
C ILE A 67 -16.30 -17.28 2.94
N ALA A 68 -16.68 -18.15 2.01
CA ALA A 68 -15.95 -18.34 0.76
C ALA A 68 -16.41 -17.27 -0.24
N ILE A 69 -15.46 -16.58 -0.85
CA ILE A 69 -15.65 -15.53 -1.86
C ILE A 69 -15.31 -16.17 -3.21
N GLY A 70 -16.34 -16.66 -3.90
CA GLY A 70 -16.20 -17.29 -5.21
C GLY A 70 -15.73 -16.28 -6.26
N GLN A 71 -16.26 -15.06 -6.18
CA GLN A 71 -15.78 -13.91 -6.94
C GLN A 71 -16.19 -12.61 -6.25
N PHE A 72 -15.32 -11.60 -6.37
CA PHE A 72 -15.69 -10.20 -6.25
C PHE A 72 -15.00 -9.43 -7.37
N SER A 73 -15.75 -8.63 -8.12
CA SER A 73 -15.20 -7.69 -9.09
C SER A 73 -15.99 -6.40 -9.14
N THR A 74 -15.32 -5.28 -9.38
CA THR A 74 -15.96 -3.97 -9.51
C THR A 74 -15.02 -3.00 -10.20
N ARG A 75 -15.55 -1.87 -10.67
CA ARG A 75 -14.75 -0.68 -10.97
C ARG A 75 -14.76 0.30 -9.81
N TRP A 76 -13.60 0.75 -9.40
CA TRP A 76 -13.40 1.73 -8.33
C TRP A 76 -12.28 2.68 -8.73
N GLU A 77 -12.50 3.99 -8.60
CA GLU A 77 -11.52 5.04 -8.96
C GLU A 77 -10.94 4.85 -10.37
N GLY A 78 -11.82 4.61 -11.35
CA GLY A 78 -11.46 4.36 -12.76
C GLY A 78 -10.87 2.97 -13.05
N GLY A 79 -10.40 2.25 -12.03
CA GLY A 79 -9.73 0.97 -12.18
C GLY A 79 -10.64 -0.24 -12.00
N LEU A 80 -10.19 -1.39 -12.49
CA LEU A 80 -10.81 -2.70 -12.23
C LEU A 80 -10.17 -3.33 -10.99
N LEU A 81 -11.00 -3.79 -10.06
CA LEU A 81 -10.62 -4.60 -8.91
C LEU A 81 -11.24 -5.99 -9.05
N ARG A 82 -10.48 -7.05 -8.78
CA ARG A 82 -10.96 -8.43 -8.70
C ARG A 82 -10.28 -9.18 -7.58
N THR A 83 -11.05 -10.00 -6.84
CA THR A 83 -10.49 -10.93 -5.88
C THR A 83 -11.35 -12.19 -5.70
N THR A 84 -10.72 -13.23 -5.16
CA THR A 84 -11.33 -14.47 -4.69
C THR A 84 -10.65 -14.87 -3.39
N GLY A 85 -11.30 -15.70 -2.57
CA GLY A 85 -10.68 -16.22 -1.35
C GLY A 85 -11.70 -16.54 -0.29
N ASN A 86 -11.33 -16.30 0.97
CA ASN A 86 -12.14 -16.65 2.13
C ASN A 86 -11.98 -15.61 3.23
N TRP A 87 -13.05 -15.30 3.94
CA TRP A 87 -12.98 -14.74 5.28
C TRP A 87 -13.14 -15.87 6.30
N LEU A 88 -12.10 -16.13 7.08
CA LEU A 88 -12.04 -17.20 8.07
C LEU A 88 -12.52 -16.69 9.43
N ARG A 89 -13.60 -17.29 9.94
CA ARG A 89 -14.23 -16.84 11.19
C ARG A 89 -13.34 -17.08 12.42
N ALA A 90 -12.60 -18.19 12.45
CA ALA A 90 -11.85 -18.63 13.63
C ALA A 90 -10.78 -17.61 14.09
N ASN A 91 -10.11 -16.96 13.13
CA ASN A 91 -9.07 -15.98 13.37
C ASN A 91 -9.36 -14.61 12.73
N LYS A 92 -10.56 -14.41 12.17
CA LYS A 92 -10.97 -13.15 11.52
C LYS A 92 -10.00 -12.74 10.40
N ARG A 93 -9.52 -13.72 9.64
CA ARG A 93 -8.57 -13.51 8.54
C ARG A 93 -9.31 -13.38 7.22
N LEU A 94 -9.04 -12.31 6.49
CA LEU A 94 -9.33 -12.25 5.06
C LEU A 94 -8.16 -12.89 4.30
N GLN A 95 -8.36 -14.11 3.81
CA GLN A 95 -7.39 -14.89 3.04
C GLN A 95 -7.78 -14.87 1.56
N LEU A 96 -7.11 -14.03 0.79
CA LEU A 96 -7.36 -13.84 -0.63
C LEU A 96 -6.39 -14.69 -1.46
N ASP A 97 -6.92 -15.46 -2.40
CA ASP A 97 -6.11 -16.29 -3.30
C ASP A 97 -5.47 -15.42 -4.39
N GLU A 98 -6.22 -14.45 -4.91
CA GLU A 98 -5.73 -13.46 -5.85
C GLU A 98 -6.33 -12.08 -5.55
N VAL A 99 -5.52 -11.04 -5.64
CA VAL A 99 -5.97 -9.64 -5.75
C VAL A 99 -5.41 -9.08 -7.04
N ALA A 100 -6.29 -8.66 -7.93
CA ALA A 100 -5.94 -8.01 -9.18
C ALA A 100 -6.49 -6.58 -9.22
N VAL A 101 -5.62 -5.60 -9.45
CA VAL A 101 -5.98 -4.19 -9.65
C VAL A 101 -5.42 -3.71 -10.98
N SER A 102 -6.20 -2.96 -11.76
CA SER A 102 -5.69 -2.42 -13.03
C SER A 102 -6.29 -1.06 -13.33
N ALA A 103 -5.45 -0.15 -13.85
CA ALA A 103 -5.86 1.20 -14.24
C ALA A 103 -6.55 2.01 -13.11
N LEU A 104 -6.17 1.75 -11.86
CA LEU A 104 -6.65 2.54 -10.72
C LEU A 104 -6.06 3.94 -10.79
N GLU A 105 -6.88 4.97 -10.60
CA GLU A 105 -6.45 6.36 -10.47
C GLU A 105 -6.85 6.91 -9.10
N TYR A 106 -5.97 6.75 -8.11
CA TYR A 106 -6.33 7.03 -6.72
C TYR A 106 -5.51 8.17 -6.11
N THR A 107 -6.22 9.20 -5.66
CA THR A 107 -5.66 10.24 -4.80
C THR A 107 -5.88 9.86 -3.35
N LEU A 108 -4.77 9.68 -2.61
CA LEU A 108 -4.81 9.32 -1.21
C LEU A 108 -5.52 10.43 -0.40
N PRO A 109 -6.41 10.05 0.55
CA PRO A 109 -6.97 11.01 1.49
C PRO A 109 -5.86 11.74 2.25
N SER A 110 -6.06 13.03 2.56
CA SER A 110 -5.07 13.84 3.29
C SER A 110 -4.59 13.22 4.61
N ASN A 111 -5.42 12.39 5.24
CA ASN A 111 -5.16 11.70 6.50
C ASN A 111 -4.80 10.21 6.34
N TRP A 112 -4.34 9.77 5.16
CA TRP A 112 -4.08 8.35 4.90
C TRP A 112 -3.03 7.75 5.87
N ARG A 113 -2.08 8.56 6.36
CA ARG A 113 -1.04 8.10 7.30
C ARG A 113 -1.63 7.78 8.66
N GLU A 114 -2.55 8.61 9.14
CA GLU A 114 -3.30 8.36 10.36
C GLU A 114 -4.19 7.13 10.20
N LEU A 115 -4.86 6.97 9.06
CA LEU A 115 -5.67 5.79 8.76
C LEU A 115 -4.84 4.50 8.73
N TRP A 116 -3.62 4.56 8.20
CA TRP A 116 -2.70 3.42 8.17
C TRP A 116 -2.27 2.95 9.56
N LEU A 117 -2.21 3.88 10.53
CA LEU A 117 -1.85 3.58 11.93
C LEU A 117 -3.05 3.15 12.77
N GLN A 118 -4.28 3.29 12.26
CA GLN A 118 -5.47 2.86 13.00
C GLN A 118 -5.59 1.33 12.98
N PRO A 119 -5.96 0.71 14.12
CA PRO A 119 -6.25 -0.70 14.14
C PRO A 119 -7.42 -1.02 13.23
N LEU A 120 -7.33 -2.15 12.55
CA LEU A 120 -8.43 -2.72 11.78
C LEU A 120 -9.65 -2.95 12.67
N PRO A 121 -10.86 -2.88 12.10
CA PRO A 121 -12.08 -3.21 12.84
C PRO A 121 -12.02 -4.57 13.53
N SER A 122 -12.80 -4.71 14.60
CA SER A 122 -12.81 -5.93 15.42
C SER A 122 -13.21 -7.21 14.69
N TRP A 123 -13.81 -7.11 13.49
CA TRP A 123 -14.17 -8.24 12.64
C TRP A 123 -13.04 -8.69 11.69
N LEU A 124 -11.93 -7.94 11.59
CA LEU A 124 -10.80 -8.21 10.71
C LEU A 124 -9.48 -8.10 11.47
N ALA A 125 -8.84 -9.23 11.76
CA ALA A 125 -7.56 -9.26 12.46
C ALA A 125 -6.37 -9.39 11.50
N GLU A 126 -6.56 -10.11 10.38
CA GLU A 126 -5.48 -10.43 9.45
C GLU A 126 -5.94 -10.27 8.00
N VAL A 127 -5.02 -9.83 7.14
CA VAL A 127 -5.22 -9.77 5.68
C VAL A 127 -4.07 -10.49 5.02
N TYR A 128 -4.36 -11.62 4.38
CA TYR A 128 -3.40 -12.42 3.64
C TYR A 128 -3.76 -12.43 2.16
N VAL A 129 -2.77 -12.24 1.30
CA VAL A 129 -2.91 -12.28 -0.16
C VAL A 129 -1.89 -13.25 -0.74
N ALA A 130 -2.35 -14.39 -1.25
CA ALA A 130 -1.47 -15.40 -1.84
C ALA A 130 -0.79 -14.87 -3.11
N LYS A 131 -1.55 -14.18 -3.97
CA LYS A 131 -1.04 -13.55 -5.19
C LYS A 131 -1.63 -12.16 -5.37
N MET A 132 -0.78 -11.17 -5.54
CA MET A 132 -1.17 -9.81 -5.88
C MET A 132 -0.66 -9.47 -7.28
N ASN A 133 -1.49 -8.86 -8.12
CA ASN A 133 -1.09 -8.31 -9.40
C ASN A 133 -1.73 -6.93 -9.58
N THR A 134 -0.93 -5.91 -9.82
CA THR A 134 -1.40 -4.54 -10.05
C THR A 134 -0.78 -4.03 -11.35
N ASN A 135 -1.54 -3.35 -12.20
CA ASN A 135 -1.01 -2.89 -13.48
C ASN A 135 -1.53 -1.50 -13.87
N ARG A 136 -0.65 -0.62 -14.35
CA ARG A 136 -0.93 0.73 -14.87
C ARG A 136 -1.71 1.62 -13.91
N ASN A 137 -1.36 1.59 -12.63
CA ASN A 137 -2.06 2.43 -11.64
C ASN A 137 -1.42 3.81 -11.52
N LEU A 138 -2.20 4.79 -11.08
CA LEU A 138 -1.80 6.13 -10.70
C LEU A 138 -2.13 6.32 -9.22
N ILE A 139 -1.11 6.58 -8.41
CA ILE A 139 -1.26 6.87 -6.98
C ILE A 139 -0.71 8.27 -6.72
N ILE A 140 -1.50 9.09 -6.03
CA ILE A 140 -1.15 10.49 -5.75
C ILE A 140 -1.28 10.76 -4.25
N ASP A 141 -0.24 11.29 -3.63
CA ASP A 141 -0.28 11.94 -2.32
C ASP A 141 -0.19 13.46 -2.51
N ILE A 142 -1.20 14.15 -2.04
CA ILE A 142 -1.34 15.61 -2.14
C ILE A 142 -0.89 16.35 -0.87
N ASN A 143 -0.24 15.66 0.08
CA ASN A 143 0.29 16.30 1.28
C ASN A 143 1.30 17.40 0.89
N PRO A 144 1.09 18.66 1.32
CA PRO A 144 1.93 19.78 0.89
C PRO A 144 3.37 19.71 1.40
N ASP A 145 3.63 19.00 2.50
CA ASP A 145 4.96 18.87 3.10
C ASP A 145 5.84 17.88 2.34
N PHE A 146 5.22 16.85 1.74
CA PHE A 146 5.90 15.84 0.94
C PHE A 146 4.91 15.20 -0.05
N PRO A 147 4.58 15.88 -1.16
CA PRO A 147 3.70 15.30 -2.18
C PRO A 147 4.45 14.23 -2.96
N PHE A 148 3.73 13.21 -3.41
CA PHE A 148 4.28 12.27 -4.37
C PHE A 148 3.25 11.81 -5.39
N GLN A 149 3.74 11.35 -6.54
CA GLN A 149 2.94 10.70 -7.56
C GLN A 149 3.71 9.50 -8.11
N LEU A 150 3.02 8.37 -8.29
CA LEU A 150 3.52 7.18 -9.00
C LEU A 150 2.61 6.97 -10.22
N THR A 151 3.19 6.97 -11.41
CA THR A 151 2.44 6.84 -12.67
C THR A 151 2.79 5.53 -13.38
N SER A 152 1.79 4.84 -13.92
CA SER A 152 1.94 3.50 -14.51
C SER A 152 2.58 2.52 -13.53
N LEU A 153 2.09 2.52 -12.28
CA LEU A 153 2.53 1.64 -11.21
C LEU A 153 2.03 0.21 -11.43
N ASP A 154 2.99 -0.67 -11.66
CA ASP A 154 2.85 -2.10 -11.81
C ASP A 154 3.40 -2.81 -10.57
N GLY A 155 2.86 -3.98 -10.26
CA GLY A 155 3.26 -4.71 -9.06
C GLY A 155 2.87 -6.17 -9.07
N ASN A 156 3.73 -6.98 -8.47
CA ASN A 156 3.47 -8.39 -8.24
C ASN A 156 3.86 -8.76 -6.80
N GLY A 157 2.97 -9.48 -6.12
CA GLY A 157 3.19 -9.92 -4.74
C GLY A 157 2.88 -11.40 -4.56
N SER A 158 3.57 -12.03 -3.62
CA SER A 158 3.38 -13.44 -3.27
C SER A 158 3.38 -13.63 -1.77
N ASN A 159 2.38 -14.36 -1.26
CA ASN A 159 2.22 -14.74 0.14
C ASN A 159 2.32 -13.56 1.13
N LEU A 160 1.67 -12.44 0.77
CA LEU A 160 1.71 -11.19 1.52
C LEU A 160 0.79 -11.26 2.73
N LEU A 161 1.33 -11.13 3.95
CA LEU A 161 0.55 -10.86 5.15
C LEU A 161 0.54 -9.35 5.39
N LEU A 162 -0.52 -8.68 4.91
CA LEU A 162 -0.65 -7.22 4.89
C LEU A 162 -1.25 -6.63 6.17
N ALA A 163 -1.86 -7.47 7.00
CA ALA A 163 -2.23 -7.10 8.35
C ALA A 163 -2.14 -8.30 9.29
N SER A 164 -1.75 -8.04 10.53
CA SER A 164 -1.64 -9.02 11.61
C SER A 164 -2.00 -8.36 12.93
N ASP A 165 -2.76 -9.06 13.77
CA ASP A 165 -3.25 -8.55 15.06
C ASP A 165 -3.89 -7.15 14.95
N HIS A 166 -4.77 -7.00 13.96
CA HIS A 166 -5.44 -5.74 13.62
C HIS A 166 -4.50 -4.60 13.17
N GLN A 167 -3.21 -4.85 12.95
CA GLN A 167 -2.25 -3.82 12.54
C GLN A 167 -1.83 -3.99 11.08
N TRP A 168 -1.95 -2.91 10.30
CA TRP A 168 -1.39 -2.86 8.95
C TRP A 168 0.13 -3.01 8.94
N GLY A 169 0.66 -3.68 7.91
CA GLY A 169 2.10 -3.86 7.73
C GLY A 169 2.44 -4.74 6.53
N ILE A 170 3.70 -5.10 6.38
CA ILE A 170 4.12 -6.21 5.51
C ILE A 170 4.82 -7.21 6.43
N TRP A 171 4.05 -8.13 6.97
CA TRP A 171 4.51 -9.05 8.02
C TRP A 171 5.22 -10.28 7.44
N SER A 172 4.90 -10.65 6.20
CA SER A 172 5.59 -11.69 5.45
C SER A 172 5.34 -11.55 3.94
N GLY A 173 6.12 -12.26 3.14
CA GLY A 173 5.92 -12.42 1.70
C GLY A 173 6.92 -11.65 0.86
N SER A 174 6.71 -11.60 -0.45
CA SER A 174 7.55 -10.84 -1.37
C SER A 174 6.73 -9.90 -2.22
N LEU A 175 7.28 -8.73 -2.50
CA LEU A 175 6.63 -7.66 -3.27
C LEU A 175 7.64 -7.06 -4.23
N LYS A 176 7.20 -6.87 -5.48
CA LYS A 176 7.90 -6.06 -6.48
C LYS A 176 6.95 -5.00 -7.02
N LEU A 177 7.42 -3.77 -7.11
CA LEU A 177 6.71 -2.64 -7.69
C LEU A 177 7.62 -1.96 -8.71
N ASN A 178 7.06 -1.51 -9.83
CA ASN A 178 7.75 -0.69 -10.82
C ASN A 178 6.78 0.39 -11.31
N ALA A 179 7.24 1.61 -11.54
CA ALA A 179 6.41 2.64 -12.16
C ALA A 179 7.04 3.13 -13.47
N GLY A 180 6.26 3.71 -14.37
CA GLY A 180 6.80 4.39 -15.55
C GLY A 180 7.55 5.68 -15.17
N GLY A 181 7.02 6.41 -14.20
CA GLY A 181 7.62 7.61 -13.64
C GLY A 181 7.04 7.94 -12.27
N ALA A 182 7.75 8.79 -11.54
CA ALA A 182 7.31 9.29 -10.26
C ALA A 182 7.81 10.71 -10.01
N THR A 183 7.11 11.41 -9.13
CA THR A 183 7.57 12.67 -8.56
C THR A 183 7.58 12.50 -7.05
N PHE A 184 8.72 12.74 -6.40
CA PHE A 184 8.85 12.70 -4.94
C PHE A 184 9.28 14.07 -4.45
N ASN A 185 8.40 14.74 -3.70
CA ASN A 185 8.53 16.14 -3.31
C ASN A 185 9.07 17.04 -4.44
N LYS A 186 8.35 17.03 -5.58
CA LYS A 186 8.63 17.83 -6.79
C LYS A 186 9.93 17.45 -7.53
N ILE A 187 10.59 16.36 -7.15
CA ILE A 187 11.72 15.79 -7.89
C ILE A 187 11.21 14.66 -8.76
N ASP A 188 11.35 14.82 -10.07
CA ASP A 188 10.99 13.80 -11.05
C ASP A 188 12.05 12.70 -11.12
N VAL A 189 11.57 11.46 -11.08
CA VAL A 189 12.38 10.26 -11.32
C VAL A 189 11.67 9.35 -12.31
N ARG A 190 12.46 8.61 -13.10
CA ARG A 190 11.96 7.71 -14.14
C ARG A 190 12.21 6.27 -13.76
N ARG A 191 11.28 5.40 -14.14
CA ARG A 191 11.36 3.95 -13.90
C ARG A 191 11.75 3.58 -12.45
N PRO A 192 11.10 4.14 -11.43
CA PRO A 192 11.38 3.71 -10.07
C PRO A 192 10.99 2.23 -9.91
N SER A 193 11.83 1.48 -9.21
CA SER A 193 11.61 0.07 -8.88
C SER A 193 11.79 -0.16 -7.37
N LEU A 194 11.02 -1.10 -6.83
CA LEU A 194 11.13 -1.60 -5.47
C LEU A 194 10.99 -3.12 -5.50
N ALA A 195 11.88 -3.83 -4.83
CA ALA A 195 11.71 -5.24 -4.49
C ALA A 195 12.00 -5.44 -3.00
N LEU A 196 11.14 -6.19 -2.32
CA LEU A 196 11.33 -6.56 -0.92
C LEU A 196 10.86 -7.97 -0.63
N ASP A 197 11.46 -8.54 0.42
CA ASP A 197 11.06 -9.78 1.06
C ASP A 197 10.85 -9.52 2.55
N ALA A 198 9.80 -10.09 3.14
CA ALA A 198 9.47 -9.97 4.54
C ALA A 198 9.29 -11.34 5.19
N ASP A 199 9.75 -11.45 6.43
CA ASP A 199 9.56 -12.58 7.32
C ASP A 199 9.32 -12.07 8.74
N ALA A 200 9.09 -12.96 9.71
CA ALA A 200 8.81 -12.58 11.10
C ALA A 200 9.91 -11.74 11.77
N GLN A 201 11.12 -11.67 11.21
CA GLN A 201 12.27 -10.97 11.78
C GLN A 201 12.45 -9.59 11.15
N GLN A 202 12.23 -9.47 9.84
CA GLN A 202 12.56 -8.24 9.10
C GLN A 202 11.81 -8.10 7.78
N ILE A 203 11.78 -6.86 7.28
CA ILE A 203 11.52 -6.51 5.89
C ILE A 203 12.86 -6.12 5.27
N ASN A 204 13.26 -6.80 4.20
CA ASN A 204 14.49 -6.57 3.48
C ASN A 204 14.18 -6.01 2.09
N VAL A 205 14.49 -4.73 1.87
CA VAL A 205 14.39 -4.08 0.55
C VAL A 205 15.66 -4.43 -0.23
N THR A 206 15.51 -5.39 -1.14
CA THR A 206 16.61 -5.93 -1.96
C THR A 206 16.93 -5.05 -3.15
N GLU A 207 15.95 -4.29 -3.63
CA GLU A 207 16.07 -3.31 -4.71
C GLU A 207 15.22 -2.09 -4.38
N LEU A 208 15.80 -0.91 -4.48
CA LEU A 208 15.10 0.36 -4.58
C LEU A 208 15.90 1.23 -5.54
N SER A 209 15.38 1.55 -6.71
CA SER A 209 16.16 2.32 -7.69
C SER A 209 15.29 3.27 -8.48
N ALA A 210 15.89 4.30 -9.06
CA ALA A 210 15.21 5.17 -10.03
C ALA A 210 16.24 5.93 -10.87
N PHE A 211 15.87 6.32 -12.08
CA PHE A 211 16.70 7.17 -12.94
C PHE A 211 16.35 8.64 -12.74
N MET A 212 17.38 9.46 -12.56
CA MET A 212 17.29 10.91 -12.75
C MET A 212 17.58 11.25 -14.22
N PRO A 213 17.57 12.54 -14.65
CA PRO A 213 17.88 12.89 -16.05
C PRO A 213 19.21 12.29 -16.54
N ASP A 214 20.29 12.48 -15.78
CA ASP A 214 21.65 12.09 -16.16
C ASP A 214 22.27 11.00 -15.27
N GLY A 215 21.50 10.48 -14.30
CA GLY A 215 22.02 9.63 -13.24
C GLY A 215 21.11 8.51 -12.78
N LEU A 216 21.62 7.75 -11.82
CA LEU A 216 20.95 6.63 -11.18
C LEU A 216 20.97 6.82 -9.67
N LEU A 217 19.83 6.59 -9.04
CA LEU A 217 19.73 6.30 -7.62
C LEU A 217 19.55 4.80 -7.42
N ASP A 218 20.25 4.25 -6.45
CA ASP A 218 20.02 2.91 -5.92
C ASP A 218 20.05 2.93 -4.40
N ALA A 219 19.27 2.07 -3.78
CA ALA A 219 19.19 1.95 -2.34
C ALA A 219 18.83 0.54 -1.92
N LYS A 220 19.19 0.24 -0.68
CA LYS A 220 18.77 -0.95 0.07
C LYS A 220 18.38 -0.54 1.46
N ALA A 221 17.39 -1.21 2.01
CA ALA A 221 16.94 -0.95 3.37
C ALA A 221 16.62 -2.25 4.08
N ASN A 222 16.78 -2.23 5.39
CA ASN A 222 16.32 -3.30 6.26
C ASN A 222 15.50 -2.68 7.37
N VAL A 223 14.35 -3.29 7.68
CA VAL A 223 13.49 -2.89 8.79
C VAL A 223 13.26 -4.12 9.65
N SER A 224 13.77 -4.11 10.87
CA SER A 224 13.48 -5.17 11.84
C SER A 224 12.01 -5.12 12.26
N GLN A 225 11.42 -6.28 12.48
CA GLN A 225 10.06 -6.43 13.01
C GLN A 225 10.00 -6.41 14.55
N LEU A 226 11.14 -6.20 15.22
CA LEU A 226 11.20 -5.98 16.67
C LEU A 226 10.49 -4.68 17.09
N PRO A 227 10.11 -4.52 18.38
CA PRO A 227 9.58 -3.26 18.90
C PRO A 227 10.50 -2.07 18.56
N GLY A 228 9.91 -0.93 18.20
CA GLY A 228 10.64 0.24 17.70
C GLY A 228 10.96 0.19 16.19
N LYS A 229 10.80 -0.99 15.56
CA LYS A 229 11.14 -1.27 14.15
C LYS A 229 12.44 -0.59 13.71
N PRO A 230 13.59 -0.98 14.32
CA PRO A 230 14.88 -0.45 13.90
C PRO A 230 15.09 -0.64 12.40
N PHE A 231 15.57 0.40 11.73
CA PHE A 231 15.84 0.34 10.30
C PHE A 231 17.26 0.80 9.97
N THR A 232 17.73 0.33 8.81
CA THR A 232 18.89 0.87 8.10
C THR A 232 18.51 1.16 6.66
N LEU A 233 19.13 2.18 6.07
CA LEU A 233 19.00 2.53 4.66
C LEU A 233 20.38 2.94 4.15
N SER A 234 20.81 2.33 3.06
CA SER A 234 21.98 2.73 2.29
C SER A 234 21.48 3.18 0.92
N LEU A 235 21.77 4.42 0.56
CA LEU A 235 21.39 5.01 -0.72
C LEU A 235 22.66 5.52 -1.42
N ASN A 236 22.80 5.20 -2.69
CA ASN A 236 23.84 5.70 -3.56
C ASN A 236 23.21 6.46 -4.72
N GLY A 237 23.89 7.49 -5.16
CA GLY A 237 23.57 8.23 -6.36
C GLY A 237 24.81 8.40 -7.20
N ARG A 238 24.68 8.16 -8.51
CA ARG A 238 25.75 8.33 -9.48
C ARG A 238 25.29 9.27 -10.58
N SER A 239 26.03 10.35 -10.77
CA SER A 239 25.70 11.43 -11.72
C SER A 239 24.30 12.03 -11.48
N VAL A 240 23.94 12.25 -10.22
CA VAL A 240 22.66 12.84 -9.81
C VAL A 240 22.87 14.23 -9.22
N PRO A 241 21.87 15.15 -9.26
CA PRO A 241 21.97 16.43 -8.59
C PRO A 241 22.24 16.25 -7.10
N VAL A 242 23.42 16.69 -6.64
CA VAL A 242 23.93 16.39 -5.29
C VAL A 242 23.09 17.01 -4.17
N ASN A 243 22.31 18.04 -4.48
CA ASN A 243 21.40 18.71 -3.56
C ASN A 243 19.99 18.08 -3.50
N THR A 244 19.70 17.01 -4.25
CA THR A 244 18.36 16.38 -4.29
C THR A 244 17.86 15.99 -2.90
N LEU A 245 18.74 15.47 -2.04
CA LEU A 245 18.38 15.02 -0.70
C LEU A 245 17.84 16.15 0.19
N GLN A 246 18.14 17.42 -0.10
CA GLN A 246 17.55 18.56 0.64
C GLN A 246 16.03 18.61 0.47
N GLN A 247 15.54 18.38 -0.75
CA GLN A 247 14.10 18.28 -1.01
C GLN A 247 13.49 17.06 -0.32
N TRP A 248 14.29 16.05 0.01
CA TRP A 248 13.83 14.88 0.75
C TRP A 248 14.08 14.97 2.27
N GLY A 249 14.29 16.19 2.77
CA GLY A 249 14.37 16.47 4.21
C GLY A 249 15.76 16.33 4.83
N TRP A 250 16.80 16.12 4.01
CA TRP A 250 18.17 16.24 4.49
C TRP A 250 18.52 17.72 4.75
N GLN A 251 19.52 17.96 5.60
CA GLN A 251 20.03 19.31 5.86
C GLN A 251 20.64 19.94 4.60
N HIS A 252 20.86 21.26 4.62
CA HIS A 252 21.36 22.00 3.46
C HIS A 252 22.71 21.44 2.94
N VAL A 253 22.79 21.15 1.64
CA VAL A 253 23.96 20.62 0.92
C VAL A 253 24.51 21.75 0.02
N PRO A 254 25.62 22.40 0.39
CA PRO A 254 26.17 23.55 -0.34
C PRO A 254 27.00 23.13 -1.57
N LEU A 255 26.52 22.14 -2.32
CA LEU A 255 27.09 21.70 -3.59
C LEU A 255 26.01 21.78 -4.67
N GLU A 256 26.41 22.13 -5.89
CA GLU A 256 25.52 22.26 -7.04
C GLU A 256 25.93 21.31 -8.17
N GLY A 257 25.00 21.10 -9.11
CA GLY A 257 25.20 20.25 -10.27
C GLY A 257 25.16 18.75 -9.96
N ASP A 258 25.46 17.96 -11.00
CA ASP A 258 25.50 16.51 -10.87
C ASP A 258 26.78 16.03 -10.18
N GLY A 259 26.66 14.92 -9.48
CA GLY A 259 27.77 14.29 -8.79
C GLY A 259 27.40 12.93 -8.24
N ASN A 260 28.23 12.44 -7.33
CA ASN A 260 27.99 11.18 -6.64
C ASN A 260 27.58 11.46 -5.19
N LEU A 261 26.68 10.64 -4.67
CA LEU A 261 26.24 10.72 -3.28
C LEU A 261 26.18 9.33 -2.66
N GLN A 262 26.49 9.25 -1.37
CA GLN A 262 26.35 8.06 -0.55
C GLN A 262 25.73 8.48 0.78
N LEU A 263 24.54 7.98 1.06
CA LEU A 263 23.78 8.24 2.28
C LEU A 263 23.61 6.94 3.05
N GLN A 264 23.98 6.95 4.31
CA GLN A 264 23.65 5.89 5.26
C GLN A 264 22.75 6.47 6.34
N LEU A 265 21.60 5.83 6.58
CA LEU A 265 20.66 6.17 7.64
C LEU A 265 20.40 4.96 8.53
N LYS A 266 20.17 5.22 9.81
CA LYS A 266 19.60 4.26 10.75
C LYS A 266 18.71 4.96 11.77
N GLY A 267 17.73 4.26 12.32
CA GLY A 267 16.83 4.84 13.32
C GLY A 267 15.73 3.86 13.74
N LEU A 268 14.67 4.39 14.34
CA LEU A 268 13.49 3.64 14.78
C LEU A 268 12.26 4.18 14.02
N LEU A 269 11.45 3.31 13.40
CA LEU A 269 10.25 3.75 12.68
C LEU A 269 9.05 4.03 13.61
N ASN A 270 8.95 3.32 14.75
CA ASN A 270 7.85 3.47 15.70
C ASN A 270 8.31 3.42 17.16
N SER A 271 8.94 4.50 17.62
CA SER A 271 9.35 4.68 19.03
C SER A 271 8.42 5.61 19.81
N ASP A 272 8.49 5.57 21.14
CA ASP A 272 7.75 6.50 22.03
C ASP A 272 8.16 7.98 21.88
N GLY A 273 9.28 8.27 21.21
CA GLY A 273 9.75 9.60 20.87
C GLY A 273 9.60 9.97 19.39
N PRO A 274 9.76 11.25 19.02
CA PRO A 274 9.68 11.70 17.63
C PRO A 274 10.67 10.95 16.73
N PHE A 275 10.22 10.50 15.55
CA PHE A 275 11.06 9.80 14.56
C PHE A 275 12.43 10.46 14.36
N LYS A 276 12.45 11.79 14.15
CA LYS A 276 13.67 12.58 13.93
C LYS A 276 14.69 12.48 15.06
N ALA A 277 14.25 12.23 16.30
CA ALA A 277 15.15 12.10 17.45
C ALA A 277 15.95 10.77 17.41
N SER A 278 15.39 9.72 16.81
CA SER A 278 16.05 8.42 16.64
C SER A 278 16.96 8.34 15.41
N LEU A 279 16.78 9.25 14.46
CA LEU A 279 17.44 9.22 13.17
C LEU A 279 18.92 9.57 13.32
N ARG A 280 19.78 8.72 12.78
CA ARG A 280 21.22 8.94 12.63
C ARG A 280 21.58 8.78 11.17
N GLY A 281 22.45 9.65 10.67
CA GLY A 281 22.80 9.64 9.26
C GLY A 281 24.19 10.14 8.96
N GLN A 282 24.76 9.65 7.86
CA GLN A 282 25.97 10.18 7.25
C GLN A 282 25.73 10.31 5.74
N LEU A 283 26.00 11.51 5.21
CA LEU A 283 26.02 11.79 3.79
C LEU A 283 27.45 12.11 3.36
N GLN A 284 27.90 11.47 2.29
CA GLN A 284 29.07 11.88 1.53
C GLN A 284 28.61 12.29 0.14
N ALA A 285 29.10 13.41 -0.37
CA ALA A 285 28.80 13.86 -1.72
C ALA A 285 30.07 14.38 -2.40
N THR A 286 30.19 14.12 -3.70
CA THR A 286 31.28 14.61 -4.54
C THR A 286 30.69 15.21 -5.81
N SER A 287 30.88 16.51 -6.03
CA SER A 287 30.45 17.17 -7.26
C SER A 287 31.29 16.72 -8.46
N LYS A 288 30.80 16.98 -9.68
CA LYS A 288 31.54 16.70 -10.92
C LYS A 288 32.92 17.38 -10.97
N ASP A 289 33.07 18.54 -10.32
CA ASP A 289 34.32 19.29 -10.24
C ASP A 289 35.27 18.79 -9.14
N GLY A 290 34.91 17.71 -8.45
CA GLY A 290 35.73 17.05 -7.42
C GLY A 290 35.61 17.66 -6.02
N GLN A 291 34.69 18.61 -5.80
CA GLN A 291 34.42 19.14 -4.46
C GLN A 291 33.71 18.08 -3.63
N THR A 292 34.18 17.85 -2.41
CA THR A 292 33.60 16.87 -1.49
C THR A 292 32.87 17.54 -0.33
N LEU A 293 31.84 16.87 0.16
CA LEU A 293 31.07 17.24 1.34
C LEU A 293 30.82 15.99 2.18
N GLU A 294 31.05 16.11 3.48
CA GLU A 294 30.60 15.13 4.47
C GLU A 294 29.70 15.80 5.49
N GLN A 295 28.56 15.16 5.77
CA GLN A 295 27.57 15.65 6.72
C GLN A 295 27.06 14.51 7.58
N GLN A 296 26.68 14.85 8.81
CA GLN A 296 26.11 13.91 9.75
C GLN A 296 24.84 14.46 10.39
N VAL A 297 23.89 13.58 10.68
CA VAL A 297 22.75 13.85 11.57
C VAL A 297 23.01 13.06 12.86
N PRO A 298 23.24 13.76 13.98
CA PRO A 298 23.72 13.17 15.23
C PRO A 298 22.65 12.46 16.05
#